data_AF-A0AA50CMI7-F1
#
_entry.id   AF-A0AA50CMI7-F1
#
_cell.length_a   1.000
_cell.length_b   1.000
_cell.length_c   1.000
_cell.angle_alpha   90.00
_cell.angle_beta   90.00
_cell.angle_gamma   90.00
#
_symmetry.space_group_name_H-M   'P 1'
#
loop_
_entity.id
_entity.type
_entity.pdbx_description
1 polymer ?
#
loop_
_entity_poly.entity_id
_entity_poly.type
_entity_poly.pdbx_seq_one_letter_code
_entity_poly.pdbx_strand_id
1 'polypeptide(L)' 'MRPIETRPGTIDAIDEALAWHNGDARAAIATLIADCAYLRWQLDLAGRAMSAGFTRGWQPSGERPDGV' A
#
# COMPACT_ATOMS: atom_id res chain seq x y z
N MET A 1 -3.42 -14.17 -10.45
CA MET A 1 -2.89 -12.97 -9.77
C MET A 1 -1.72 -12.48 -10.59
N ARG A 2 -1.81 -11.28 -11.17
CA ARG A 2 -0.63 -10.69 -11.83
C ARG A 2 0.38 -10.38 -10.72
N PRO A 3 1.67 -10.75 -10.87
CA PRO A 3 2.72 -10.21 -10.01
C PRO A 3 2.62 -8.68 -10.01
N ILE A 4 2.91 -8.04 -8.88
CA ILE A 4 3.10 -6.58 -8.87
C ILE A 4 4.35 -6.35 -9.71
N GLU A 5 4.17 -6.15 -11.00
CA GLU A 5 5.27 -5.79 -11.89
C GLU A 5 5.82 -4.46 -11.38
N THR A 6 7.05 -4.47 -10.90
CA THR A 6 7.82 -3.25 -10.67
C THR A 6 7.96 -2.57 -12.02
N ARG A 7 7.04 -1.65 -12.32
CA ARG A 7 7.07 -0.87 -13.56
C ARG A 7 8.45 -0.21 -13.63
N PRO A 8 9.10 -0.17 -14.81
CA PRO A 8 10.42 0.44 -14.99
C PRO A 8 10.50 1.96 -14.74
N GLY A 9 9.49 2.55 -14.08
CA GLY A 9 9.43 3.94 -13.60
C GLY A 9 9.53 4.07 -12.06
N THR A 10 10.22 3.16 -11.36
CA THR A 10 10.36 3.27 -9.89
C THR A 10 11.17 4.50 -9.47
N ILE A 11 12.13 4.93 -10.29
CA ILE A 11 12.86 6.20 -10.08
C ILE A 11 11.88 7.39 -10.22
N ASP A 12 11.01 7.36 -11.23
CA ASP A 12 9.98 8.38 -11.47
C ASP A 12 9.00 8.50 -10.30
N ALA A 13 8.54 7.37 -9.74
CA ALA A 13 7.61 7.40 -8.60
C ALA A 13 8.23 7.97 -7.31
N ILE A 14 9.52 7.72 -7.06
CA ILE A 14 10.24 8.30 -5.91
C ILE A 14 10.42 9.79 -6.14
N ASP A 15 10.86 10.19 -7.34
CA ASP A 15 11.06 11.60 -7.69
C ASP A 15 9.75 12.39 -7.65
N GLU A 16 8.64 11.81 -8.07
CA GLU A 16 7.29 12.38 -7.98
C GLU A 16 6.86 12.56 -6.52
N ALA A 17 7.04 11.54 -5.68
CA ALA A 17 6.73 11.62 -4.25
C ALA A 17 7.58 12.68 -3.53
N LEU A 18 8.86 12.80 -3.90
CA LEU A 18 9.74 13.85 -3.38
C LEU A 18 9.32 15.23 -3.89
N ALA A 19 8.96 15.37 -5.17
CA ALA A 19 8.55 16.63 -5.78
C ALA A 19 7.30 17.20 -5.10
N TRP A 20 6.34 16.35 -4.70
CA TRP A 20 5.16 16.77 -3.95
C TRP A 20 5.50 17.44 -2.60
N HIS A 21 6.66 17.10 -2.04
CA HIS A 21 7.21 17.66 -0.81
C HIS A 21 8.41 18.60 -1.04
N ASN A 22 8.55 19.19 -2.24
CA ASN A 22 9.67 20.07 -2.60
C ASN A 22 11.06 19.45 -2.34
N GLY A 23 11.19 18.14 -2.51
CA GLY A 23 12.42 17.40 -2.25
C GLY A 23 12.65 17.02 -0.78
N ASP A 24 11.74 17.35 0.14
CA ASP A 24 11.84 16.91 1.54
C ASP A 24 11.50 15.42 1.68
N ALA A 25 12.56 14.60 1.69
CA ALA A 25 12.44 13.16 1.85
C ALA A 25 11.81 12.74 3.18
N ARG A 26 12.00 13.49 4.27
CA ARG A 26 11.40 13.15 5.56
C ARG A 26 9.89 13.38 5.54
N ALA A 27 9.46 14.49 4.97
CA ALA A 27 8.03 14.77 4.79
C ALA A 27 7.37 13.74 3.88
N ALA A 28 8.01 13.38 2.75
CA ALA A 28 7.51 12.35 1.85
C ALA A 28 7.37 10.99 2.53
N ILE A 29 8.40 10.54 3.26
CA ILE A 29 8.35 9.27 4.01
C ILE A 29 7.27 9.32 5.10
N ALA A 30 7.13 10.44 5.81
CA ALA A 30 6.09 10.58 6.84
C ALA A 30 4.68 10.43 6.25
N THR A 31 4.42 11.05 5.09
CA THR A 31 3.14 10.90 4.39
C THR A 31 2.91 9.46 3.95
N LEU A 32 3.90 8.81 3.33
CA LEU A 32 3.79 7.42 2.89
C LEU A 32 3.51 6.45 4.06
N ILE A 33 4.10 6.70 5.23
CA ILE A 33 3.82 5.92 6.44
C ILE A 33 2.36 6.13 6.89
N ALA A 34 1.87 7.37 6.87
CA ALA A 34 0.49 7.69 7.22
C ALA A 34 -0.50 7.04 6.24
N ASP A 35 -0.21 7.11 4.93
CA ASP A 35 -1.02 6.48 3.88
C ASP A 35 -1.04 4.96 4.04
N CYS A 36 0.12 4.33 4.32
CA CYS A 36 0.19 2.90 4.62
C CYS A 36 -0.68 2.52 5.82
N ALA A 37 -0.68 3.33 6.88
CA ALA A 37 -1.51 3.10 8.06
C ALA A 37 -3.00 3.22 7.72
N TYR A 38 -3.38 4.24 6.94
CA TYR A 38 -4.75 4.44 6.49
C TYR A 38 -5.25 3.29 5.59
N LEU A 39 -4.43 2.85 4.64
CA LEU A 39 -4.75 1.72 3.76
C LEU A 39 -4.94 0.42 4.55
N ARG A 40 -4.10 0.17 5.57
CA ARG A 40 -4.28 -0.99 6.46
C ARG A 40 -5.59 -0.93 7.23
N TRP A 41 -5.97 0.24 7.71
CA TRP A 41 -7.27 0.44 8.36
C TRP A 41 -8.45 0.19 7.39
N GLN A 42 -8.36 0.70 6.15
CA GLN A 42 -9.39 0.45 5.14
C GLN A 42 -9.51 -1.04 4.80
N LEU A 43 -8.40 -1.77 4.73
CA LEU A 43 -8.40 -3.22 4.50
C LEU A 43 -9.05 -4.00 5.65
N ASP A 44 -8.79 -3.63 6.91
CA ASP A 44 -9.47 -4.23 8.07
C ASP A 44 -10.97 -3.96 8.03
N LEU A 45 -11.37 -2.72 7.75
CA LEU A 45 -12.77 -2.33 7.62
C LEU A 45 -13.47 -3.12 6.50
N ALA A 46 -12.84 -3.21 5.32
CA ALA A 46 -13.36 -3.98 4.20
C ALA A 46 -13.45 -5.47 4.56
N GLY A 47 -12.42 -6.02 5.22
CA GLY A 47 -12.40 -7.40 5.70
C GLY A 47 -13.59 -7.73 6.61
N ARG A 48 -13.95 -6.82 7.50
CA ARG A 48 -15.11 -6.96 8.40
C ARG A 48 -16.45 -6.82 7.68
N ALA A 49 -16.51 -6.00 6.65
CA ALA A 49 -17.74 -5.78 5.87
C ALA A 49 -18.02 -6.89 4.84
N MET A 50 -16.99 -7.61 4.39
CA MET A 50 -17.13 -8.72 3.45
C MET A 50 -17.73 -9.95 4.11
N SER A 51 -18.69 -10.59 3.44
CA SER A 51 -19.19 -11.90 3.87
C SER A 51 -18.26 -13.02 3.39
N ALA A 52 -18.11 -14.07 4.21
CA ALA A 52 -17.30 -15.25 3.85
C ALA A 52 -17.77 -15.93 2.56
N GLY A 53 -19.07 -15.84 2.24
CA GLY A 53 -19.63 -16.39 1.00
C GLY A 53 -19.24 -15.58 -0.25
N PHE A 54 -19.14 -14.25 -0.14
CA PHE A 54 -18.78 -13.37 -1.25
C PHE A 54 -17.31 -13.59 -1.68
N THR A 55 -16.40 -13.76 -0.73
CA THR A 55 -14.98 -13.98 -1.00
C THR A 55 -14.58 -15.44 -1.08
N ARG A 56 -15.55 -16.37 -0.96
CA ARG A 56 -15.31 -17.83 -0.87
C ARG A 56 -14.25 -18.20 0.17
N GLY A 57 -14.32 -17.56 1.34
CA GLY A 57 -13.41 -17.77 2.45
C GLY A 57 -12.03 -17.09 2.32
N TRP A 58 -11.77 -16.35 1.24
CA TRP A 58 -10.56 -15.53 1.16
C TRP A 58 -10.67 -14.29 2.05
N GLN A 59 -9.57 -13.93 2.73
CA GLN A 59 -9.47 -12.76 3.58
C GLN A 59 -8.18 -11.99 3.26
N PRO A 60 -8.20 -10.64 3.21
CA PRO A 60 -7.00 -9.86 2.98
C PRO A 60 -5.98 -10.01 4.13
N SER A 61 -4.70 -10.14 3.78
CA SER A 61 -3.58 -10.08 4.73
C SER A 61 -2.81 -8.77 4.57
N GLY A 62 -2.59 -8.06 5.67
CA GLY A 62 -1.85 -6.78 5.66
C GLY A 62 -0.32 -6.93 5.60
N GLU A 63 0.18 -8.16 5.64
CA GLU A 63 1.60 -8.50 5.72
C GLU A 63 2.11 -8.98 4.35
N ARG A 64 3.34 -8.59 3.98
CA ARG A 64 3.98 -9.09 2.76
C ARG A 64 4.50 -10.52 3.01
N PRO A 65 4.35 -11.45 2.06
CA PRO A 65 4.80 -12.85 2.22
C PRO A 65 6.32 -13.01 2.38
N ASP A 66 7.06 -12.03 1.91
CA ASP A 66 8.50 -11.98 1.73
C ASP A 66 9.12 -10.98 2.71
N GLY A 67 9.19 -11.38 3.97
CA GLY A 67 9.93 -10.64 5.01
C GLY A 67 11.43 -10.63 4.72
N VAL A 68 11.90 -9.55 4.09
CA VAL A 68 13.25 -8.99 4.26
C VAL A 68 13.15 -7.83 5.24
#